data_AF-A0A1I3YG85-F1
#
_entry.id   AF-A0A1I3YG85-F1
#
_cell.length_a   1.000
_cell.length_b   1.000
_cell.length_c   1.000
_cell.angle_alpha   90.00
_cell.angle_beta   90.00
_cell.angle_gamma   90.00
#
_symmetry.space_group_name_H-M   'P 1'
#
loop_
_entity.id
_entity.type
_entity.pdbx_description
1 polymer ?
#
loop_
_entity_poly.entity_id
_entity_poly.type
_entity_poly.pdbx_seq_one_letter_code
_entity_poly.pdbx_strand_id
1 'polypeptide(L)'
;MSSKKWVYPLSAVVLGSSLMLSACGNAETAKTETKPEAAQPAQPAASNATAPAATNAPDLQASIDNYQKWVIEQTDLLVKATEEFTNAVKAGDMEKAKQLYAPARAYYEKIEPIAESLGDFDPWIDAREGDVPDNEWRGYHKLEKALWETKSVADQGPVADQLLQDVKQLRVKVESVEIDVKMLVTGAVELLNEVSTSKVTGEEERYSRTDMYDFAANVEGANEIFKVLKSSVEAKDAALATEIETRFKALDDEIAPHRKGDGYVLYNEIKEDQVKKLSQALDALAEPLSKMGTIVGG
;
A
#
# COMPACT_ATOMS: atom_id res chain seq x y z
N MET A 1 -0.40 -36.22 -11.74
CA MET A 1 0.59 -35.44 -12.51
C MET A 1 0.02 -35.10 -13.88
N SER A 2 -0.51 -33.90 -14.07
CA SER A 2 -0.74 -33.31 -15.39
C SER A 2 -1.02 -31.82 -15.22
N SER A 3 0.05 -31.03 -15.17
CA SER A 3 0.01 -29.57 -15.08
C SER A 3 -0.28 -28.97 -16.46
N LYS A 4 -1.43 -28.32 -16.62
CA LYS A 4 -1.72 -27.48 -17.79
C LYS A 4 -1.19 -26.08 -17.54
N LYS A 5 -0.11 -25.71 -18.23
CA LYS A 5 0.39 -24.33 -18.31
C LYS A 5 -0.40 -23.59 -19.39
N TRP A 6 -0.94 -22.42 -19.05
CA TRP A 6 -1.50 -21.49 -20.03
C TRP A 6 -0.46 -20.45 -20.42
N VAL A 7 -0.37 -20.17 -21.72
CA VAL A 7 0.54 -19.19 -22.34
C VAL A 7 -0.33 -18.13 -23.01
N TYR A 8 -0.11 -16.85 -22.68
CA TYR A 8 -0.72 -15.72 -23.38
C TYR A 8 0.28 -15.10 -24.38
N PRO A 9 -0.16 -14.65 -25.57
CA PRO A 9 0.72 -14.03 -26.55
C PRO A 9 0.99 -12.54 -26.27
N LEU A 10 2.27 -12.15 -26.35
CA LEU A 10 2.73 -10.76 -26.41
C LEU A 10 2.30 -10.11 -27.73
N SER A 11 1.67 -8.94 -27.65
CA SER A 11 1.49 -8.04 -28.80
C SER A 11 2.53 -6.92 -28.73
N ALA A 12 3.35 -6.83 -29.78
CA ALA A 12 4.36 -5.81 -29.99
C ALA A 12 3.72 -4.50 -30.51
N VAL A 13 4.15 -3.36 -29.95
CA VAL A 13 3.83 -2.02 -30.49
C VAL A 13 5.14 -1.34 -30.92
N VAL A 14 5.13 -0.86 -32.15
CA VAL A 14 6.26 -0.28 -32.89
C VAL A 14 6.41 1.21 -32.56
N LEU A 15 7.66 1.64 -32.29
CA LEU A 15 8.09 3.02 -32.15
C LEU A 15 8.22 3.70 -33.52
N GLY A 16 7.63 4.90 -33.67
CA GLY A 16 7.81 5.77 -34.83
C GLY A 16 8.41 7.12 -34.40
N SER A 17 9.69 7.34 -34.70
CA SER A 17 10.38 8.63 -34.55
C SER A 17 10.13 9.52 -35.77
N SER A 18 10.03 10.84 -35.57
CA SER A 18 10.09 11.83 -36.66
C SER A 18 10.91 13.04 -36.22
N LEU A 19 12.10 13.15 -36.80
CA LEU A 19 12.98 14.33 -36.81
C LEU A 19 12.61 15.19 -38.02
N MET A 20 12.50 16.51 -37.83
CA MET A 20 12.64 17.48 -38.92
C MET A 20 13.51 18.66 -38.45
N LEU A 21 14.67 18.78 -39.09
CA LEU A 21 15.55 19.94 -39.10
C LEU A 21 15.09 20.91 -40.19
N SER A 22 15.08 22.21 -39.89
CA SER A 22 15.12 23.27 -40.91
C SER A 22 16.15 24.32 -40.52
N ALA A 23 17.04 24.58 -41.48
CA ALA A 23 18.14 25.53 -41.45
C ALA A 23 17.84 26.76 -42.34
N CYS A 24 18.84 27.66 -42.41
CA CYS A 24 18.97 28.91 -43.17
C CYS A 24 18.51 30.15 -42.37
N GLY A 25 19.34 31.10 -41.94
CA GLY A 25 20.69 31.48 -42.37
C GLY A 25 20.63 32.54 -43.46
N ASN A 26 20.94 33.80 -43.12
CA ASN A 26 21.45 34.78 -44.08
C ASN A 26 22.34 35.81 -43.36
N ALA A 27 23.48 36.08 -43.99
CA ALA A 27 24.58 36.92 -43.51
C ALA A 27 24.43 38.37 -43.99
N GLU A 28 25.04 39.32 -43.26
CA GLU A 28 25.90 40.34 -43.88
C GLU A 28 26.75 41.07 -42.84
N THR A 29 28.03 41.22 -43.19
CA THR A 29 29.12 41.87 -42.44
C THR A 29 29.27 43.33 -42.87
N ALA A 30 29.49 44.27 -41.94
CA ALA A 30 30.39 45.41 -42.18
C ALA A 30 30.74 46.22 -40.90
N LYS A 31 32.05 46.26 -40.63
CA LYS A 31 32.88 47.40 -40.24
C LYS A 31 32.86 47.95 -38.81
N THR A 32 34.03 47.78 -38.19
CA THR A 32 34.55 48.35 -36.96
C THR A 32 34.99 49.80 -37.16
N GLU A 33 34.48 50.72 -36.33
CA GLU A 33 35.14 51.99 -36.00
C GLU A 33 35.01 52.23 -34.48
N THR A 34 36.05 52.78 -33.87
CA THR A 34 36.25 52.85 -32.41
C THR A 34 36.23 54.30 -31.92
N LYS A 35 35.66 54.49 -30.70
CA LYS A 35 35.88 55.59 -29.70
C LYS A 35 34.72 56.61 -29.54
N PRO A 36 34.46 57.18 -28.33
CA PRO A 36 34.41 56.61 -26.97
C PRO A 36 33.05 56.83 -26.25
N GLU A 37 32.74 55.91 -25.33
CA GLU A 37 32.06 56.07 -24.03
C GLU A 37 31.05 57.22 -23.81
N ALA A 38 29.76 56.87 -23.85
CA ALA A 38 28.68 57.55 -23.13
C ALA A 38 27.92 56.50 -22.33
N ALA A 39 27.82 56.68 -21.01
CA ALA A 39 27.19 55.76 -20.08
C ALA A 39 25.68 55.61 -20.38
N GLN A 40 25.24 54.37 -20.65
CA GLN A 40 23.84 53.97 -20.66
C GLN A 40 23.50 53.13 -19.40
N PRO A 41 22.26 53.20 -18.90
CA PRO A 41 21.86 52.57 -17.64
C PRO A 41 21.89 51.04 -17.75
N ALA A 42 22.34 50.39 -16.68
CA ALA A 42 22.44 48.94 -16.57
C ALA A 42 21.08 48.24 -16.79
N GLN A 43 21.03 47.40 -17.82
CA GLN A 43 20.02 46.36 -18.01
C GLN A 43 20.36 45.20 -17.05
N PRO A 44 19.42 44.70 -16.22
CA PRO A 44 19.75 43.64 -15.29
C PRO A 44 20.14 42.37 -16.06
N ALA A 45 21.34 41.88 -15.76
CA ALA A 45 21.84 40.62 -16.28
C ALA A 45 20.90 39.49 -15.87
N ALA A 46 20.39 38.75 -16.85
CA ALA A 46 19.80 37.44 -16.60
C ALA A 46 20.88 36.55 -15.98
N SER A 47 20.76 36.28 -14.68
CA SER A 47 21.56 35.25 -14.06
C SER A 47 21.09 33.90 -14.63
N ASN A 48 21.95 33.26 -15.42
CA ASN A 48 21.91 31.81 -15.54
C ASN A 48 22.24 31.24 -14.16
N ALA A 49 21.24 31.19 -13.30
CA ALA A 49 21.27 30.36 -12.11
C ALA A 49 21.21 28.93 -12.63
N THR A 50 22.37 28.28 -12.69
CA THR A 50 22.46 26.83 -12.69
C THR A 50 21.56 26.34 -11.58
N ALA A 51 20.51 25.59 -11.94
CA ALA A 51 19.65 24.94 -10.97
C ALA A 51 20.56 24.21 -9.96
N PRO A 52 20.30 24.33 -8.64
CA PRO A 52 21.08 23.59 -7.68
C PRO A 52 21.02 22.11 -8.07
N ALA A 53 22.21 21.51 -8.15
CA ALA A 53 22.39 20.09 -8.38
C ALA A 53 21.46 19.31 -7.45
N ALA A 54 20.86 18.24 -8.00
CA ALA A 54 19.99 17.30 -7.33
C ALA A 54 20.28 17.23 -5.83
N THR A 55 19.32 17.66 -5.03
CA THR A 55 19.27 17.30 -3.61
C THR A 55 19.55 15.81 -3.53
N ASN A 56 20.56 15.40 -2.75
CA ASN A 56 20.90 14.00 -2.54
C ASN A 56 19.61 13.26 -2.12
N ALA A 57 18.92 12.65 -3.08
CA ALA A 57 17.78 11.82 -2.78
C ALA A 57 18.30 10.72 -1.84
N PRO A 58 17.62 10.42 -0.73
CA PRO A 58 17.89 9.23 0.05
C PRO A 58 18.09 8.05 -0.88
N ASP A 59 19.10 7.21 -0.59
CA ASP A 59 19.34 6.00 -1.35
C ASP A 59 18.07 5.14 -1.32
N LEU A 60 17.41 5.01 -2.48
CA LEU A 60 16.17 4.25 -2.62
C LEU A 60 16.34 2.82 -2.12
N GLN A 61 17.52 2.23 -2.31
CA GLN A 61 17.80 0.90 -1.78
C GLN A 61 17.77 0.89 -0.25
N ALA A 62 18.37 1.89 0.41
CA ALA A 62 18.30 2.00 1.86
C ALA A 62 16.86 2.20 2.38
N SER A 63 16.01 2.92 1.63
CA SER A 63 14.58 3.05 1.96
C SER A 63 13.84 1.72 1.82
N ILE A 64 14.12 0.96 0.75
CA ILE A 64 13.56 -0.40 0.54
C ILE A 64 14.03 -1.35 1.65
N ASP A 65 15.31 -1.33 2.01
CA ASP A 65 15.87 -2.16 3.09
C ASP A 65 15.21 -1.85 4.44
N ASN A 66 14.89 -0.57 4.70
CA ASN A 66 14.17 -0.18 5.91
C ASN A 66 12.70 -0.61 5.88
N TYR A 67 12.06 -0.55 4.71
CA TYR A 67 10.71 -1.10 4.55
C TYR A 67 10.69 -2.61 4.77
N GLN A 68 11.67 -3.35 4.24
CA GLN A 68 11.77 -4.78 4.50
C GLN A 68 11.91 -5.08 6.00
N LYS A 69 12.71 -4.31 6.75
CA LYS A 69 12.77 -4.42 8.22
C LYS A 69 11.42 -4.14 8.87
N TRP A 70 10.71 -3.12 8.42
CA TRP A 70 9.39 -2.79 8.95
C TRP A 70 8.38 -3.92 8.67
N VAL A 71 8.36 -4.51 7.48
CA VAL A 71 7.50 -5.67 7.14
C VAL A 71 7.86 -6.87 8.03
N ILE A 72 9.15 -7.12 8.25
CA ILE A 72 9.64 -8.16 9.17
C ILE A 72 9.11 -7.91 10.59
N GLU A 73 9.22 -6.68 11.09
CA GLU A 73 8.73 -6.29 12.42
C GLU A 73 7.21 -6.44 12.54
N GLN A 74 6.43 -6.02 11.53
CA GLN A 74 4.98 -6.24 11.51
C GLN A 74 4.66 -7.75 11.53
N THR A 75 5.42 -8.55 10.79
CA THR A 75 5.19 -10.00 10.75
C THR A 75 5.57 -10.68 12.09
N ASP A 76 6.60 -10.19 12.79
CA ASP A 76 6.94 -10.64 14.15
C ASP A 76 5.80 -10.33 15.14
N LEU A 77 5.21 -9.14 15.04
CA LEU A 77 4.04 -8.75 15.83
C LEU A 77 2.81 -9.59 15.49
N LEU A 78 2.59 -9.87 14.20
CA LEU A 78 1.54 -10.75 13.72
C LEU A 78 1.68 -12.16 14.34
N VAL A 79 2.87 -12.76 14.29
CA VAL A 79 3.12 -14.09 14.90
C VAL A 79 2.74 -14.09 16.38
N LYS A 80 3.21 -13.09 17.13
CA LYS A 80 2.92 -12.99 18.56
C LYS A 80 1.43 -12.81 18.83
N ALA A 81 0.77 -11.89 18.14
CA ALA A 81 -0.65 -11.61 18.33
C ALA A 81 -1.52 -12.81 17.91
N THR A 82 -1.15 -13.50 16.83
CA THR A 82 -1.79 -14.75 16.38
C THR A 82 -1.64 -15.85 17.42
N GLU A 83 -0.46 -15.97 18.03
CA GLU A 83 -0.23 -16.97 19.09
C GLU A 83 -1.11 -16.70 20.31
N GLU A 84 -1.23 -15.44 20.75
CA GLU A 84 -2.15 -15.07 21.83
C GLU A 84 -3.62 -15.36 21.47
N PHE A 85 -4.04 -14.99 20.26
CA PHE A 85 -5.40 -15.21 19.76
C PHE A 85 -5.75 -16.71 19.67
N THR A 86 -4.89 -17.49 19.02
CA THR A 86 -5.11 -18.94 18.82
C THR A 86 -5.06 -19.70 20.13
N ASN A 87 -4.25 -19.28 21.11
CA ASN A 87 -4.27 -19.84 22.46
C ASN A 87 -5.60 -19.57 23.18
N ALA A 88 -6.18 -18.37 23.05
CA ALA A 88 -7.49 -18.06 23.62
C ALA A 88 -8.61 -18.92 22.98
N VAL A 89 -8.59 -19.08 21.65
CA VAL A 89 -9.50 -19.99 20.92
C VAL A 89 -9.39 -21.41 21.46
N LYS A 90 -8.17 -21.95 21.58
CA LYS A 90 -7.92 -23.31 22.06
C LYS A 90 -8.28 -23.52 23.54
N ALA A 91 -8.20 -22.46 24.34
CA ALA A 91 -8.62 -22.48 25.74
C ALA A 91 -10.16 -22.39 25.91
N GLY A 92 -10.90 -22.13 24.83
CA GLY A 92 -12.34 -21.87 24.89
C GLY A 92 -12.70 -20.49 25.44
N ASP A 93 -11.73 -19.58 25.57
CA ASP A 93 -11.95 -18.22 26.06
C ASP A 93 -12.45 -17.32 24.93
N MET A 94 -13.75 -17.43 24.66
CA MET A 94 -14.44 -16.72 23.58
C MET A 94 -14.30 -15.19 23.69
N GLU A 95 -14.39 -14.64 24.90
CA GLU A 95 -14.32 -13.19 25.10
C GLU A 95 -12.91 -12.67 24.85
N LYS A 96 -11.89 -13.38 25.36
CA LYS A 96 -10.50 -13.00 25.07
C LYS A 96 -10.17 -13.17 23.58
N ALA A 97 -10.61 -14.25 22.94
CA ALA A 97 -10.40 -14.47 21.52
C ALA A 97 -11.01 -13.34 20.67
N LYS A 98 -12.25 -12.92 20.96
CA LYS A 98 -12.90 -11.80 20.27
C LYS A 98 -12.15 -10.48 20.43
N GLN A 99 -11.60 -10.21 21.61
CA GLN A 99 -10.81 -8.99 21.86
C GLN A 99 -9.47 -8.97 21.09
N LEU A 100 -8.87 -10.14 20.87
CA LEU A 100 -7.57 -10.27 20.22
C LEU A 100 -7.65 -10.35 18.69
N TYR A 101 -8.80 -10.72 18.14
CA TYR A 101 -9.00 -10.99 16.72
C TYR A 101 -8.55 -9.83 15.81
N ALA A 102 -9.23 -8.67 15.88
CA ALA A 102 -8.95 -7.55 14.98
C ALA A 102 -7.57 -6.90 15.21
N PRO A 103 -7.08 -6.74 16.46
CA PRO A 103 -5.70 -6.28 16.69
C PRO A 103 -4.63 -7.22 16.11
N ALA A 104 -4.87 -8.53 16.08
CA ALA A 104 -3.94 -9.47 15.47
C ALA A 104 -3.93 -9.31 13.94
N ARG A 105 -5.11 -9.29 13.31
CA ARG A 105 -5.27 -9.10 11.87
C ARG A 105 -4.65 -7.81 11.35
N ALA A 106 -4.77 -6.71 12.09
CA ALA A 106 -4.22 -5.42 11.68
C ALA A 106 -2.72 -5.46 11.34
N TYR A 107 -1.94 -6.41 11.86
CA TYR A 107 -0.55 -6.59 11.45
C TYR A 107 -0.40 -7.27 10.08
N TYR A 108 -1.29 -8.21 9.74
CA TYR A 108 -1.35 -8.86 8.42
C TYR A 108 -1.75 -7.84 7.35
N GLU A 109 -2.83 -7.11 7.60
CA GLU A 109 -3.41 -6.08 6.72
C GLU A 109 -2.42 -4.96 6.33
N LYS A 110 -1.49 -4.62 7.23
CA LYS A 110 -0.42 -3.65 6.95
C LYS A 110 0.59 -4.12 5.91
N ILE A 111 0.81 -5.42 5.81
CA ILE A 111 1.82 -6.04 4.96
C ILE A 111 1.23 -6.88 3.83
N GLU A 112 -0.08 -6.84 3.66
CA GLU A 112 -0.85 -7.70 2.77
C GLU A 112 -0.27 -7.79 1.36
N PRO A 113 0.18 -6.70 0.69
CA PRO A 113 0.80 -6.83 -0.63
C PRO A 113 2.05 -7.70 -0.67
N ILE A 114 2.81 -7.71 0.43
CA ILE A 114 3.97 -8.57 0.56
C ILE A 114 3.52 -10.01 0.84
N ALA A 115 2.51 -10.21 1.69
CA ALA A 115 1.97 -11.53 1.98
C ALA A 115 1.38 -12.21 0.74
N GLU A 116 0.58 -11.48 -0.04
CA GLU A 116 0.00 -11.93 -1.31
C GLU A 116 1.06 -12.30 -2.36
N SER A 117 2.20 -11.58 -2.36
CA SER A 117 3.31 -11.87 -3.27
C SER A 117 4.03 -13.19 -2.98
N LEU A 118 3.81 -13.79 -1.80
CA LEU A 118 4.56 -14.95 -1.29
C LEU A 118 3.88 -16.31 -1.53
N GLY A 119 2.98 -16.38 -2.51
CA GLY A 119 2.31 -17.62 -2.92
C GLY A 119 0.96 -17.79 -2.23
N ASP A 120 0.64 -19.00 -1.78
CA ASP A 120 -0.71 -19.32 -1.29
C ASP A 120 -0.99 -18.85 0.16
N PHE A 121 -0.15 -18.00 0.76
CA PHE A 121 -0.33 -17.58 2.16
C PHE A 121 -1.60 -16.79 2.39
N ASP A 122 -1.98 -15.95 1.43
CA ASP A 122 -3.17 -15.13 1.55
C ASP A 122 -4.45 -15.95 1.75
N PRO A 123 -4.84 -16.85 0.82
CA PRO A 123 -6.02 -17.67 1.03
C PRO A 123 -5.92 -18.62 2.22
N TRP A 124 -4.72 -18.91 2.71
CA TRP A 124 -4.52 -19.72 3.91
C TRP A 124 -4.75 -18.96 5.21
N ILE A 125 -4.47 -17.65 5.22
CA ILE A 125 -4.57 -16.81 6.41
C ILE A 125 -5.90 -16.07 6.42
N ASP A 126 -6.37 -15.60 5.26
CA ASP A 126 -7.37 -14.54 5.16
C ASP A 126 -8.49 -14.78 4.14
N ALA A 127 -8.64 -15.98 3.58
CA ALA A 127 -9.81 -16.25 2.72
C ALA A 127 -11.14 -16.09 3.48
N ARG A 128 -12.09 -15.33 2.93
CA ARG A 128 -13.45 -15.24 3.45
C ARG A 128 -14.28 -16.46 3.06
N GLU A 129 -15.45 -16.60 3.69
CA GLU A 129 -16.40 -17.64 3.32
C GLU A 129 -16.80 -17.51 1.83
N GLY A 130 -16.50 -18.55 1.05
CA GLY A 130 -16.80 -18.64 -0.38
C GLY A 130 -15.64 -18.28 -1.31
N ASP A 131 -14.54 -17.72 -0.80
CA ASP A 131 -13.38 -17.36 -1.63
C ASP A 131 -12.57 -18.59 -2.08
N VAL A 132 -12.62 -19.66 -1.28
CA VAL A 132 -11.98 -20.96 -1.56
C VAL A 132 -12.98 -22.11 -1.34
N PRO A 133 -12.74 -23.32 -1.91
CA PRO A 133 -13.57 -24.48 -1.61
C PRO A 133 -13.68 -24.75 -0.10
N ASP A 134 -14.86 -25.16 0.38
CA ASP A 134 -15.13 -25.35 1.82
C ASP A 134 -14.12 -26.28 2.54
N ASN A 135 -13.59 -27.28 1.83
CA ASN A 135 -12.61 -28.23 2.35
C ASN A 135 -11.19 -27.65 2.46
N GLU A 136 -10.93 -26.50 1.85
CA GLU A 136 -9.69 -25.74 1.90
C GLU A 136 -9.80 -24.53 2.84
N TRP A 137 -11.03 -24.05 3.11
CA TRP A 137 -11.26 -22.87 3.93
C TRP A 137 -10.70 -23.03 5.36
N ARG A 138 -9.86 -22.08 5.77
CA ARG A 138 -9.14 -22.01 7.06
C ARG A 138 -8.85 -20.54 7.42
N GLY A 139 -7.96 -20.29 8.38
CA GLY A 139 -7.51 -18.93 8.68
C GLY A 139 -8.42 -18.11 9.60
N TYR A 140 -8.24 -16.79 9.58
CA TYR A 140 -8.91 -15.83 10.46
C TYR A 140 -10.43 -15.84 10.29
N HIS A 141 -10.97 -15.67 9.08
CA HIS A 141 -12.42 -15.59 8.87
C HIS A 141 -13.16 -16.89 9.22
N LYS A 142 -12.51 -18.06 9.15
CA LYS A 142 -13.11 -19.30 9.65
C LYS A 142 -13.28 -19.27 11.18
N LEU A 143 -12.30 -18.72 11.89
CA LEU A 143 -12.36 -18.52 13.33
C LEU A 143 -13.31 -17.37 13.71
N GLU A 144 -13.40 -16.33 12.89
CA GLU A 144 -14.39 -15.25 13.01
C GLU A 144 -15.81 -15.82 12.98
N LYS A 145 -16.15 -16.62 11.96
CA LYS A 145 -17.45 -17.30 11.89
C LYS A 145 -17.70 -18.16 13.12
N ALA A 146 -16.69 -18.86 13.63
CA ALA A 146 -16.83 -19.68 14.82
C ALA A 146 -17.14 -18.84 16.07
N LEU A 147 -16.49 -17.69 16.22
CA LEU A 147 -16.61 -16.80 17.38
C LEU A 147 -17.93 -16.01 17.41
N TRP A 148 -18.37 -15.47 16.28
CA TRP A 148 -19.52 -14.55 16.22
C TRP A 148 -20.82 -15.20 15.74
N GLU A 149 -20.77 -16.04 14.71
CA GLU A 149 -21.96 -16.66 14.12
C GLU A 149 -22.29 -17.99 14.82
N THR A 150 -21.33 -18.91 14.82
CA THR A 150 -21.48 -20.25 15.43
C THR A 150 -21.50 -20.19 16.95
N LYS A 151 -20.82 -19.18 17.52
CA LYS A 151 -20.68 -18.93 18.97
C LYS A 151 -20.10 -20.12 19.73
N SER A 152 -19.15 -20.83 19.11
CA SER A 152 -18.43 -21.94 19.71
C SER A 152 -17.10 -22.17 19.02
N VAL A 153 -16.06 -22.40 19.83
CA VAL A 153 -14.69 -22.74 19.37
C VAL A 153 -14.27 -24.17 19.74
N ALA A 154 -15.19 -25.01 20.22
CA ALA A 154 -14.88 -26.33 20.75
C ALA A 154 -14.07 -27.22 19.78
N ASP A 155 -14.37 -27.15 18.49
CA ASP A 155 -13.70 -27.93 17.43
C ASP A 155 -12.71 -27.11 16.59
N GLN A 156 -12.39 -25.88 17.02
CA GLN A 156 -11.57 -24.95 16.25
C GLN A 156 -10.07 -25.01 16.59
N GLY A 157 -9.67 -25.87 17.53
CA GLY A 157 -8.27 -26.07 17.88
C GLY A 157 -7.36 -26.36 16.67
N PRO A 158 -7.73 -27.29 15.77
CA PRO A 158 -6.95 -27.55 14.55
C PRO A 158 -6.85 -26.35 13.59
N VAL A 159 -7.92 -25.55 13.45
CA VAL A 159 -7.90 -24.34 12.59
C VAL A 159 -6.98 -23.28 13.20
N ALA A 160 -7.04 -23.09 14.52
CA ALA A 160 -6.17 -22.18 15.26
C ALA A 160 -4.69 -22.58 15.18
N ASP A 161 -4.38 -23.88 15.34
CA ASP A 161 -3.02 -24.39 15.18
C ASP A 161 -2.50 -24.20 13.76
N GLN A 162 -3.34 -24.44 12.74
CA GLN A 162 -2.96 -24.25 11.35
C GLN A 162 -2.71 -22.77 11.01
N LEU A 163 -3.58 -21.86 11.45
CA LEU A 163 -3.39 -20.42 11.27
C LEU A 163 -2.04 -19.95 11.85
N LEU A 164 -1.70 -20.36 13.07
CA LEU A 164 -0.42 -19.99 13.68
C LEU A 164 0.78 -20.57 12.90
N GLN A 165 0.65 -21.78 12.34
CA GLN A 165 1.69 -22.36 11.50
C GLN A 165 1.86 -21.59 10.19
N ASP A 166 0.76 -21.23 9.53
CA ASP A 166 0.78 -20.47 8.27
C ASP A 166 1.42 -19.09 8.48
N VAL A 167 1.06 -18.39 9.55
CA VAL A 167 1.68 -17.09 9.93
C VAL A 167 3.17 -17.25 10.26
N LYS A 168 3.58 -18.30 10.98
CA LYS A 168 5.01 -18.58 11.25
C LYS A 168 5.78 -18.89 9.96
N GLN A 169 5.16 -19.56 8.99
CA GLN A 169 5.77 -19.82 7.69
C GLN A 169 5.88 -18.56 6.83
N LEU A 170 4.84 -17.71 6.82
CA LEU A 170 4.89 -16.38 6.21
C LEU A 170 6.08 -15.59 6.77
N ARG A 171 6.24 -15.56 8.09
CA ARG A 171 7.37 -14.86 8.74
C ARG A 171 8.74 -15.28 8.22
N VAL A 172 8.96 -16.57 7.99
CA VAL A 172 10.21 -17.09 7.43
C VAL A 172 10.39 -16.63 5.97
N LYS A 173 9.30 -16.60 5.19
CA LYS A 173 9.35 -16.23 3.77
C LYS A 173 9.63 -14.76 3.54
N VAL A 174 9.06 -13.90 4.37
CA VAL A 174 9.24 -12.43 4.34
C VAL A 174 10.73 -12.04 4.48
N GLU A 175 11.57 -12.82 5.18
CA GLU A 175 13.00 -12.51 5.28
C GLU A 175 13.74 -12.53 3.93
N SER A 176 13.25 -13.32 3.00
CA SER A 176 13.89 -13.56 1.71
C SER A 176 13.14 -12.93 0.53
N VAL A 177 12.08 -12.16 0.80
CA VAL A 177 11.32 -11.51 -0.26
C VAL A 177 12.17 -10.41 -0.91
N GLU A 178 12.26 -10.45 -2.24
CA GLU A 178 12.88 -9.38 -3.01
C GLU A 178 11.83 -8.30 -3.25
N ILE A 179 11.99 -7.17 -2.56
CA ILE A 179 11.10 -6.01 -2.72
C ILE A 179 11.71 -5.08 -3.76
N ASP A 180 11.00 -4.89 -4.87
CA ASP A 180 11.36 -3.90 -5.89
C ASP A 180 10.34 -2.76 -5.96
N VAL A 181 10.67 -1.71 -6.72
CA VAL A 181 9.82 -0.53 -6.87
C VAL A 181 8.46 -0.88 -7.49
N LYS A 182 8.42 -1.86 -8.39
CA LYS A 182 7.18 -2.24 -9.06
C LYS A 182 6.24 -2.92 -8.07
N MET A 183 6.75 -3.84 -7.24
CA MET A 183 6.01 -4.48 -6.16
C MET A 183 5.43 -3.45 -5.20
N LEU A 184 6.24 -2.48 -4.77
CA LEU A 184 5.78 -1.39 -3.90
C LEU A 184 4.62 -0.60 -4.53
N VAL A 185 4.81 -0.13 -5.76
CA VAL A 185 3.78 0.63 -6.48
C VAL A 185 2.48 -0.16 -6.61
N THR A 186 2.57 -1.42 -7.04
CA THR A 186 1.41 -2.30 -7.22
C THR A 186 0.71 -2.52 -5.89
N GLY A 187 1.45 -2.84 -4.83
CA GLY A 187 0.90 -3.10 -3.51
C GLY A 187 0.20 -1.90 -2.88
N ALA A 188 0.75 -0.69 -3.03
CA ALA A 188 0.09 0.50 -2.51
C ALA A 188 -1.26 0.77 -3.20
N VAL A 189 -1.37 0.47 -4.50
CA VAL A 189 -2.62 0.62 -5.26
C VAL A 189 -3.61 -0.49 -4.92
N GLU A 190 -3.15 -1.74 -4.78
CA GLU A 190 -3.99 -2.89 -4.42
C GLU A 190 -4.64 -2.70 -3.05
N LEU A 191 -3.87 -2.28 -2.03
CA LEU A 191 -4.40 -1.96 -0.70
C LEU A 191 -5.55 -0.96 -0.75
N LEU A 192 -5.40 0.15 -1.49
CA LEU A 192 -6.48 1.15 -1.56
C LEU A 192 -7.68 0.67 -2.38
N ASN A 193 -7.46 -0.12 -3.42
CA ASN A 193 -8.54 -0.72 -4.20
C ASN A 193 -9.36 -1.68 -3.35
N GLU A 194 -8.71 -2.50 -2.54
CA GLU A 194 -9.38 -3.43 -1.65
C GLU A 194 -10.18 -2.69 -0.58
N VAL A 195 -9.58 -1.68 0.04
CA VAL A 195 -10.28 -0.78 0.96
C VAL A 195 -11.53 -0.18 0.32
N SER A 196 -11.44 0.23 -0.95
CA SER A 196 -12.54 0.87 -1.68
C SER A 196 -13.67 -0.08 -2.07
N THR A 197 -13.38 -1.38 -2.19
CA THR A 197 -14.32 -2.36 -2.75
C THR A 197 -14.96 -3.23 -1.69
N SER A 198 -14.21 -3.79 -0.73
CA SER A 198 -14.74 -4.69 0.30
C SER A 198 -14.82 -4.02 1.68
N LYS A 199 -13.72 -3.45 2.19
CA LYS A 199 -13.63 -3.00 3.60
C LYS A 199 -14.50 -1.78 3.89
N VAL A 200 -14.59 -0.81 2.96
CA VAL A 200 -15.48 0.35 3.11
C VAL A 200 -16.97 0.00 3.09
N THR A 201 -17.34 -1.18 2.58
CA THR A 201 -18.74 -1.65 2.57
C THR A 201 -19.07 -2.60 3.71
N GLY A 202 -18.07 -3.00 4.51
CA GLY A 202 -18.24 -3.95 5.62
C GLY A 202 -18.32 -5.41 5.16
N GLU A 203 -17.76 -5.73 3.99
CA GLU A 203 -17.79 -7.08 3.41
C GLU A 203 -16.71 -7.99 3.97
N GLU A 204 -15.60 -7.43 4.46
CA GLU A 204 -14.44 -8.20 4.92
C GLU A 204 -14.78 -8.98 6.19
N GLU A 205 -15.28 -8.26 7.19
CA GLU A 205 -15.58 -8.79 8.52
C GLU A 205 -17.08 -9.03 8.69
N ARG A 206 -17.61 -9.99 7.91
CA ARG A 206 -19.05 -10.27 7.77
C ARG A 206 -19.73 -10.62 9.09
N TYR A 207 -19.01 -11.14 10.07
CA TYR A 207 -19.57 -11.59 11.35
C TYR A 207 -19.17 -10.67 12.51
N SER A 208 -17.90 -10.26 12.59
CA SER A 208 -17.34 -9.48 13.68
C SER A 208 -17.59 -7.97 13.54
N ARG A 209 -17.72 -7.50 12.28
CA ARG A 209 -17.84 -6.09 11.91
C ARG A 209 -16.66 -5.24 12.33
N THR A 210 -15.44 -5.79 12.33
CA THR A 210 -14.21 -5.07 12.69
C THR A 210 -13.50 -4.43 11.50
N ASP A 211 -14.17 -4.26 10.36
CA ASP A 211 -13.57 -3.79 9.09
C ASP A 211 -12.78 -2.48 9.21
N MET A 212 -13.09 -1.62 10.19
CA MET A 212 -12.37 -0.37 10.42
C MET A 212 -10.91 -0.59 10.89
N TYR A 213 -10.61 -1.74 11.50
CA TYR A 213 -9.23 -2.12 11.84
C TYR A 213 -8.44 -2.41 10.56
N ASP A 214 -9.02 -3.22 9.67
CA ASP A 214 -8.41 -3.64 8.41
C ASP A 214 -8.26 -2.44 7.47
N PHE A 215 -9.31 -1.63 7.34
CA PHE A 215 -9.30 -0.36 6.62
C PHE A 215 -8.11 0.53 7.03
N ALA A 216 -7.96 0.76 8.34
CA ALA A 216 -6.90 1.63 8.83
C ALA A 216 -5.51 1.01 8.66
N ALA A 217 -5.40 -0.30 8.81
CA ALA A 217 -4.15 -1.04 8.64
C ALA A 217 -3.67 -1.02 7.19
N ASN A 218 -4.55 -1.21 6.21
CA ASN A 218 -4.20 -1.09 4.79
C ASN A 218 -3.79 0.34 4.42
N VAL A 219 -4.49 1.36 4.94
CA VAL A 219 -4.11 2.77 4.71
C VAL A 219 -2.73 3.05 5.30
N GLU A 220 -2.43 2.53 6.50
CA GLU A 220 -1.10 2.61 7.10
C GLU A 220 -0.04 1.93 6.22
N GLY A 221 -0.30 0.71 5.75
CA GLY A 221 0.60 -0.03 4.85
C GLY A 221 0.87 0.69 3.54
N ALA A 222 -0.16 1.23 2.89
CA ALA A 222 -0.03 2.01 1.66
C ALA A 222 0.77 3.31 1.89
N ASN A 223 0.57 3.97 3.04
CA ASN A 223 1.32 5.18 3.40
C ASN A 223 2.79 4.86 3.71
N GLU A 224 3.10 3.74 4.36
CA GLU A 224 4.49 3.29 4.56
C GLU A 224 5.19 3.04 3.22
N ILE A 225 4.51 2.43 2.24
CA ILE A 225 5.05 2.30 0.89
C ILE A 225 5.31 3.68 0.24
N PHE A 226 4.36 4.61 0.36
CA PHE A 226 4.56 5.96 -0.17
C PHE A 226 5.78 6.65 0.47
N LYS A 227 6.01 6.49 1.78
CA LYS A 227 7.20 7.06 2.46
C LYS A 227 8.51 6.53 1.87
N VAL A 228 8.56 5.26 1.47
CA VAL A 228 9.72 4.65 0.79
C VAL A 228 9.99 5.34 -0.55
N LEU A 229 8.93 5.57 -1.32
CA LEU A 229 9.02 6.09 -2.68
C LEU A 229 9.06 7.62 -2.74
N LYS A 230 8.70 8.32 -1.66
CA LYS A 230 8.47 9.77 -1.62
C LYS A 230 9.57 10.56 -2.29
N SER A 231 10.84 10.35 -1.92
CA SER A 231 11.94 11.12 -2.51
C SER A 231 12.16 10.85 -4.00
N SER A 232 11.83 9.64 -4.48
CA SER A 232 11.87 9.31 -5.91
C SER A 232 10.74 10.01 -6.67
N VAL A 233 9.56 10.12 -6.05
CA VAL A 233 8.42 10.89 -6.59
C VAL A 233 8.78 12.38 -6.60
N GLU A 234 9.29 12.94 -5.49
CA GLU A 234 9.65 14.36 -5.37
C GLU A 234 10.69 14.80 -6.40
N ALA A 235 11.68 13.94 -6.67
CA ALA A 235 12.72 14.23 -7.66
C ALA A 235 12.17 14.33 -9.11
N LYS A 236 11.03 13.69 -9.39
CA LYS A 236 10.38 13.70 -10.72
C LYS A 236 9.21 14.69 -10.78
N ASP A 237 8.42 14.76 -9.72
CA ASP A 237 7.22 15.59 -9.58
C ASP A 237 6.95 15.91 -8.09
N ALA A 238 7.53 17.01 -7.60
CA ALA A 238 7.33 17.48 -6.23
C ALA A 238 5.89 17.88 -5.92
N ALA A 239 5.12 18.32 -6.92
CA ALA A 239 3.72 18.68 -6.74
C ALA A 239 2.88 17.41 -6.49
N LEU A 240 3.13 16.34 -7.25
CA LEU A 240 2.48 15.05 -7.02
C LEU A 240 2.82 14.46 -5.65
N ALA A 241 4.08 14.51 -5.23
CA ALA A 241 4.46 14.03 -3.90
C ALA A 241 3.73 14.79 -2.77
N THR A 242 3.64 16.12 -2.90
CA THR A 242 2.89 16.97 -1.96
C THR A 242 1.39 16.66 -1.98
N GLU A 243 0.82 16.40 -3.17
CA GLU A 243 -0.57 16.01 -3.31
C GLU A 243 -0.83 14.69 -2.59
N ILE A 244 -0.07 13.64 -2.87
CA ILE A 244 -0.23 12.32 -2.23
C ILE A 244 -0.14 12.42 -0.71
N GLU A 245 0.86 13.14 -0.18
CA GLU A 245 1.00 13.37 1.28
C GLU A 245 -0.22 14.08 1.87
N THR A 246 -0.75 15.08 1.16
CA THR A 246 -1.96 15.81 1.58
C THR A 246 -3.19 14.90 1.58
N ARG A 247 -3.31 14.01 0.60
CA ARG A 247 -4.43 13.06 0.48
C ARG A 247 -4.40 11.99 1.55
N PHE A 248 -3.23 11.40 1.84
CA PHE A 248 -3.08 10.50 2.99
C PHE A 248 -3.45 11.19 4.29
N LYS A 249 -2.96 12.42 4.52
CA LYS A 249 -3.35 13.18 5.71
C LYS A 249 -4.87 13.40 5.80
N ALA A 250 -5.52 13.76 4.70
CA ALA A 250 -6.97 13.96 4.68
C ALA A 250 -7.73 12.66 5.00
N LEU A 251 -7.26 11.52 4.47
CA LEU A 251 -7.84 10.21 4.78
C LEU A 251 -7.62 9.83 6.26
N ASP A 252 -6.42 10.03 6.80
CA ASP A 252 -6.13 9.83 8.23
C ASP A 252 -7.02 10.70 9.13
N ASP A 253 -7.26 11.96 8.74
CA ASP A 253 -8.15 12.88 9.45
C ASP A 253 -9.61 12.41 9.42
N GLU A 254 -10.06 11.72 8.35
CA GLU A 254 -11.39 11.07 8.27
C GLU A 254 -11.44 9.73 9.03
N ILE A 255 -10.34 9.00 9.16
CA ILE A 255 -10.22 7.76 9.97
C ILE A 255 -10.26 8.07 11.47
N ALA A 256 -9.61 9.16 11.90
CA ALA A 256 -9.40 9.48 13.32
C ALA A 256 -10.69 9.50 14.18
N PRO A 257 -11.83 10.05 13.73
CA PRO A 257 -13.10 10.02 14.47
C PRO A 257 -13.65 8.62 14.76
N HIS A 258 -13.16 7.59 14.08
CA HIS A 258 -13.60 6.20 14.25
C HIS A 258 -12.80 5.42 15.31
N ARG A 259 -11.81 6.06 15.95
CA ARG A 259 -11.04 5.46 17.06
C ARG A 259 -11.91 5.26 18.31
N LYS A 260 -11.67 4.14 19.01
CA LYS A 260 -12.33 3.77 20.27
C LYS A 260 -11.32 3.08 21.20
N GLY A 261 -10.80 3.83 22.18
CA GLY A 261 -9.66 3.38 22.98
C GLY A 261 -8.44 3.16 22.09
N ASP A 262 -7.77 2.01 22.24
CA ASP A 262 -6.61 1.64 21.42
C ASP A 262 -6.99 1.06 20.04
N GLY A 263 -8.30 0.92 19.76
CA GLY A 263 -8.83 0.34 18.53
C GLY A 263 -9.82 1.24 17.80
N TYR A 264 -10.80 0.60 17.15
CA TYR A 264 -11.81 1.27 16.32
C TYR A 264 -13.23 0.84 16.69
N VAL A 265 -14.20 1.67 16.32
CA VAL A 265 -15.63 1.31 16.33
C VAL A 265 -15.91 0.15 15.37
N LEU A 266 -17.00 -0.59 15.61
CA LEU A 266 -17.46 -1.59 14.65
C LEU A 266 -18.06 -0.91 13.41
N TYR A 267 -18.01 -1.56 12.26
CA TYR A 267 -18.53 -1.03 10.99
C TYR A 267 -20.02 -0.63 11.10
N ASN A 268 -20.83 -1.40 11.82
CA ASN A 268 -22.24 -1.09 12.03
C ASN A 268 -22.51 0.10 12.99
N GLU A 269 -21.48 0.64 13.65
CA GLU A 269 -21.56 1.90 14.40
C GLU A 269 -21.28 3.13 13.50
N ILE A 270 -20.78 2.93 12.26
CA ILE A 270 -20.44 3.99 11.32
C ILE A 270 -21.69 4.40 10.52
N LYS A 271 -21.94 5.71 10.44
CA LYS A 271 -23.08 6.24 9.68
C LYS A 271 -22.78 6.30 8.19
N GLU A 272 -23.81 6.20 7.37
CA GLU A 272 -23.71 6.26 5.90
C GLU A 272 -22.98 7.51 5.39
N ASP A 273 -23.20 8.69 6.02
CA ASP A 273 -22.51 9.92 5.65
C ASP A 273 -21.01 9.89 6.00
N GLN A 274 -20.62 9.13 7.02
CA GLN A 274 -19.22 8.93 7.39
C GLN A 274 -18.54 7.92 6.46
N VAL A 275 -19.22 6.80 6.14
CA VAL A 275 -18.75 5.85 5.10
C VAL A 275 -18.49 6.58 3.80
N LYS A 276 -19.43 7.43 3.36
CA LYS A 276 -19.27 8.25 2.16
C LYS A 276 -18.04 9.16 2.21
N LYS A 277 -17.73 9.78 3.35
CA LYS A 277 -16.53 10.62 3.49
C LYS A 277 -15.24 9.81 3.39
N LEU A 278 -15.19 8.64 4.04
CA LEU A 278 -14.08 7.69 3.91
C LEU A 278 -13.87 7.30 2.44
N SER A 279 -14.94 6.91 1.74
CA SER A 279 -14.87 6.59 0.30
C SER A 279 -14.38 7.78 -0.54
N GLN A 280 -14.88 8.99 -0.29
CA GLN A 280 -14.48 10.18 -1.03
C GLN A 280 -13.02 10.56 -0.82
N ALA A 281 -12.52 10.42 0.42
CA ALA A 281 -11.11 10.66 0.74
C ALA A 281 -10.21 9.62 0.06
N LEU A 282 -10.64 8.36 0.03
CA LEU A 282 -9.96 7.27 -0.65
C LEU A 282 -9.91 7.45 -2.17
N ASP A 283 -11.05 7.77 -2.80
CA ASP A 283 -11.16 8.06 -4.23
C ASP A 283 -10.22 9.22 -4.64
N ALA A 284 -10.13 10.25 -3.79
CA ALA A 284 -9.26 11.40 -4.01
C ALA A 284 -7.77 11.07 -3.90
N LEU A 285 -7.41 9.95 -3.25
CA LEU A 285 -6.03 9.45 -3.14
C LEU A 285 -5.66 8.49 -4.30
N ALA A 286 -6.64 7.76 -4.84
CA ALA A 286 -6.40 6.72 -5.85
C ALA A 286 -5.73 7.25 -7.12
N GLU A 287 -6.18 8.38 -7.69
CA GLU A 287 -5.59 8.93 -8.92
C GLU A 287 -4.13 9.40 -8.72
N PRO A 288 -3.81 10.23 -7.69
CA PRO A 288 -2.42 10.58 -7.39
C PRO A 288 -1.51 9.37 -7.19
N LEU A 289 -1.99 8.33 -6.49
CA LEU A 289 -1.20 7.14 -6.24
C LEU A 289 -0.96 6.32 -7.54
N SER A 290 -1.95 6.25 -8.43
CA SER A 290 -1.76 5.66 -9.76
C SER A 290 -0.73 6.42 -10.60
N LYS A 291 -0.72 7.77 -10.53
CA LYS A 291 0.29 8.61 -11.20
C LYS A 291 1.69 8.36 -10.66
N MET A 292 1.84 8.17 -9.34
CA MET A 292 3.11 7.75 -8.73
C MET A 292 3.64 6.49 -9.44
N GLY A 293 2.78 5.47 -9.61
CA GLY A 293 3.17 4.24 -10.29
C GLY A 293 3.68 4.44 -11.71
N THR A 294 3.09 5.38 -12.45
CA THR A 294 3.52 5.73 -13.81
C THR A 294 4.90 6.39 -13.83
N ILE A 295 5.21 7.25 -12.84
CA ILE A 295 6.45 8.02 -12.85
C ILE A 295 7.63 7.29 -12.21
N VAL A 296 7.42 6.44 -11.21
CA VAL A 296 8.52 5.69 -10.54
C VAL A 296 8.62 4.22 -10.97
N GLY A 297 7.52 3.61 -11.42
CA GLY A 297 7.51 2.21 -11.87
C GLY A 297 7.63 2.01 -13.38
N GLY A 298 7.60 3.11 -14.16
CA GLY A 298 7.76 3.13 -15.62
C GLY A 298 9.18 3.40 -16.10
#